data_AF-A0AAU9JBU0-F1
#
_entry.id   AF-A0AAU9JBU0-F1
#
_cell.length_a   1.000
_cell.length_b   1.000
_cell.length_c   1.000
_cell.angle_alpha   90.00
_cell.angle_beta   90.00
_cell.angle_gamma   90.00
#
_symmetry.space_group_name_H-M   'P 1'
#
loop_
_entity.id
_entity.type
_entity.pdbx_description
1 polymer ?
#
loop_
_entity_poly.entity_id
_entity_poly.type
_entity_poly.pdbx_seq_one_letter_code
_entity_poly.pdbx_strand_id
1 'polypeptide(L)'
;MEEIVLYSYGNIYDPITQITKLWHDLYEIENFQEINSNYYWNGLGDLPVLRFNKSFFTNDHILPFLKITFDSNFDFSEEEKLESDLIEEQCISKLHPATTYAKWMEEDTSKNFFYSRGNFFWRLLKLPFEKLSFIKEKRHIREYLVRQHNIVNKRDAYYQAEKAHEILSQKLGEKPFFFSKAGRKDFPRSTDIVVYAYLMEELNNIGNNVNVKDSLAKYENLIGFLKRMDRVISMKGGEINNSVYSCFAQPPQDCQEEYFPPKIYFNVSKRPETFWYALKYQSSQKKLHEEKSINKEIFVNRYWNTGVALVFLLFLVARDSK
;
A
#
# COMPACT_ATOMS: atom_id res chain seq x y z
N MET A 1 8.80 -4.33 -25.87
CA MET A 1 7.98 -4.80 -24.74
C MET A 1 8.18 -3.82 -23.61
N GLU A 2 7.10 -3.38 -23.01
CA GLU A 2 7.14 -2.42 -21.92
C GLU A 2 7.41 -3.16 -20.62
N GLU A 3 8.32 -2.63 -19.82
CA GLU A 3 8.73 -3.27 -18.56
C GLU A 3 8.13 -2.51 -17.39
N ILE A 4 7.43 -3.22 -16.49
CA ILE A 4 6.85 -2.66 -15.28
C ILE A 4 7.49 -3.34 -14.07
N VAL A 5 8.19 -2.56 -13.24
CA VAL A 5 8.86 -3.08 -12.05
C VAL A 5 8.36 -2.34 -10.82
N LEU A 6 7.69 -3.05 -9.92
CA LEU A 6 7.26 -2.53 -8.63
C LEU A 6 8.31 -2.86 -7.57
N TYR A 7 8.88 -1.84 -6.94
CA TYR A 7 9.69 -1.99 -5.74
C TYR A 7 8.77 -1.87 -4.53
N SER A 8 8.63 -2.94 -3.75
CA SER A 8 7.67 -3.03 -2.65
C SER A 8 8.32 -3.41 -1.31
N TYR A 9 7.55 -3.28 -0.23
CA TYR A 9 7.93 -3.78 1.08
C TYR A 9 7.74 -5.30 1.13
N GLY A 10 8.83 -6.07 1.27
CA GLY A 10 8.74 -7.52 1.11
C GLY A 10 7.87 -8.29 2.11
N ASN A 11 7.50 -7.71 3.26
CA ASN A 11 6.67 -8.40 4.27
C ASN A 11 5.66 -7.47 4.96
N ILE A 12 5.48 -6.26 4.46
CA ILE A 12 4.58 -5.28 5.05
C ILE A 12 3.45 -5.11 4.08
N TYR A 13 2.23 -5.37 4.55
CA TYR A 13 1.07 -5.04 3.76
C TYR A 13 0.98 -3.52 3.61
N ASP A 14 1.04 -3.08 2.36
CA ASP A 14 0.93 -1.69 1.94
C ASP A 14 -0.16 -1.59 0.86
N PRO A 15 -1.14 -0.69 1.01
CA PRO A 15 -2.31 -0.63 0.13
C PRO A 15 -1.93 -0.28 -1.31
N ILE A 16 -0.94 0.59 -1.54
CA ILE A 16 -0.53 0.96 -2.91
C ILE A 16 0.19 -0.18 -3.62
N THR A 17 1.00 -0.95 -2.88
CA THR A 17 1.60 -2.20 -3.37
C THR A 17 0.50 -3.17 -3.79
N GLN A 18 -0.50 -3.38 -2.92
CA GLN A 18 -1.61 -4.28 -3.22
C GLN A 18 -2.44 -3.80 -4.42
N ILE A 19 -2.79 -2.52 -4.47
CA ILE A 19 -3.45 -1.88 -5.62
C ILE A 19 -2.70 -2.20 -6.90
N THR A 20 -1.38 -1.98 -6.93
CA THR A 20 -0.58 -2.22 -8.13
C THR A 20 -0.61 -3.69 -8.57
N LYS A 21 -0.50 -4.63 -7.62
CA LYS A 21 -0.59 -6.07 -7.89
C LYS A 21 -1.96 -6.46 -8.42
N LEU A 22 -3.03 -5.93 -7.84
CA LEU A 22 -4.40 -6.20 -8.29
C LEU A 22 -4.65 -5.65 -9.69
N TRP A 23 -4.10 -4.49 -10.03
CA TRP A 23 -4.16 -3.97 -11.40
C TRP A 23 -3.46 -4.92 -12.38
N HIS A 24 -2.30 -5.45 -12.00
CA HIS A 24 -1.60 -6.47 -12.80
C HIS A 24 -2.46 -7.72 -12.99
N ASP A 25 -2.98 -8.29 -11.89
CA ASP A 25 -3.70 -9.57 -11.91
C ASP A 25 -5.02 -9.46 -12.69
N LEU A 26 -5.75 -8.35 -12.51
CA LEU A 26 -7.05 -8.15 -13.12
C LEU A 26 -6.96 -7.76 -14.60
N TYR A 27 -5.97 -6.92 -14.97
CA TYR A 27 -5.84 -6.42 -16.34
C TYR A 27 -4.78 -7.16 -17.17
N GLU A 28 -4.21 -8.25 -16.64
CA GLU A 28 -3.23 -9.13 -17.32
C GLU A 28 -2.04 -8.34 -17.90
N ILE A 29 -1.43 -7.47 -17.10
CA ILE A 29 -0.35 -6.61 -17.57
C ILE A 29 0.91 -7.44 -17.85
N GLU A 30 1.36 -7.48 -19.11
CA GLU A 30 2.56 -8.22 -19.49
C GLU A 30 3.85 -7.62 -18.88
N ASN A 31 4.82 -8.47 -18.55
CA ASN A 31 6.15 -8.10 -18.05
C ASN A 31 6.17 -7.29 -16.74
N PHE A 32 5.19 -7.53 -15.86
CA PHE A 32 5.24 -7.04 -14.49
C PHE A 32 6.21 -7.85 -13.64
N GLN A 33 7.03 -7.16 -12.85
CA GLN A 33 7.93 -7.77 -11.88
C GLN A 33 7.84 -7.05 -10.53
N GLU A 34 7.65 -7.81 -9.46
CA GLU A 34 7.75 -7.30 -8.09
C GLU A 34 9.16 -7.57 -7.54
N ILE A 35 9.84 -6.52 -7.08
CA ILE A 35 11.14 -6.61 -6.42
C ILE A 35 11.00 -6.18 -4.97
N ASN A 36 11.06 -7.16 -4.07
CA ASN A 36 11.03 -6.92 -2.64
C ASN A 36 12.31 -6.23 -2.16
N SER A 37 12.15 -5.07 -1.55
CA SER A 37 13.24 -4.34 -0.92
C SER A 37 13.21 -4.51 0.60
N ASN A 38 14.39 -4.68 1.19
CA ASN A 38 14.58 -4.63 2.64
C ASN A 38 14.86 -3.21 3.17
N TYR A 39 14.91 -2.23 2.26
CA TYR A 39 15.15 -0.82 2.58
C TYR A 39 13.87 -0.04 2.38
N TYR A 40 13.53 0.82 3.35
CA TYR A 40 12.34 1.68 3.30
C TYR A 40 12.47 2.83 2.27
N TRP A 41 13.69 3.13 1.83
CA TRP A 41 14.01 4.24 0.93
C TRP A 41 14.91 3.76 -0.21
N ASN A 42 14.61 4.19 -1.44
CA ASN A 42 15.35 3.77 -2.65
C ASN A 42 16.09 4.91 -3.37
N GLY A 43 16.24 6.07 -2.73
CA GLY A 43 16.85 7.24 -3.37
C GLY A 43 15.85 8.19 -4.05
N LEU A 44 14.68 7.68 -4.42
CA LEU A 44 13.62 8.44 -5.10
C LEU A 44 12.46 8.81 -4.17
N GLY A 45 12.31 8.10 -3.06
CA GLY A 45 11.27 8.30 -2.08
C GLY A 45 11.09 7.07 -1.21
N ASP A 46 10.02 7.08 -0.43
CA ASP A 46 9.56 5.93 0.32
C ASP A 46 8.91 4.92 -0.62
N LEU A 47 9.00 3.65 -0.27
CA LEU A 47 8.32 2.58 -1.01
C LEU A 47 6.79 2.63 -0.79
N PRO A 48 6.00 2.03 -1.70
CA PRO A 48 6.39 1.48 -2.99
C PRO A 48 6.84 2.53 -4.01
N VAL A 49 7.64 2.09 -4.97
CA VAL A 49 8.02 2.87 -6.16
C VAL A 49 7.80 2.01 -7.39
N LEU A 50 7.09 2.55 -8.39
CA LEU A 50 6.83 1.88 -9.65
C LEU A 50 7.78 2.42 -10.72
N ARG A 51 8.53 1.53 -11.37
CA ARG A 51 9.25 1.83 -12.60
C ARG A 51 8.41 1.37 -13.78
N PHE A 52 8.12 2.28 -14.69
CA PHE A 52 7.48 1.98 -15.96
C PHE A 52 8.43 2.43 -17.08
N ASN A 53 9.00 1.47 -17.80
CA ASN A 53 10.07 1.71 -18.77
C ASN A 53 11.24 2.50 -18.16
N LYS A 54 11.42 3.77 -18.57
CA LYS A 54 12.50 4.65 -18.10
C LYS A 54 12.05 5.64 -17.01
N SER A 55 10.78 5.61 -16.62
CA SER A 55 10.15 6.56 -15.69
C SER A 55 9.91 5.91 -14.32
N PHE A 56 9.94 6.73 -13.27
CA PHE A 56 9.73 6.32 -11.89
C PHE A 56 8.60 7.12 -11.25
N PHE A 57 7.72 6.41 -10.55
CA PHE A 57 6.57 6.93 -9.85
C PHE A 57 6.70 6.58 -8.37
N THR A 58 6.69 7.61 -7.52
CA THR A 58 6.67 7.48 -6.06
C THR A 58 5.28 7.08 -5.59
N ASN A 59 5.18 6.57 -4.35
CA ASN A 59 3.96 6.11 -3.70
C ASN A 59 2.71 6.93 -4.08
N ASP A 60 2.71 8.24 -3.80
CA ASP A 60 1.57 9.15 -4.03
C ASP A 60 1.14 9.28 -5.51
N HIS A 61 2.00 8.91 -6.45
CA HIS A 61 1.78 9.05 -7.89
C HIS A 61 1.45 7.73 -8.59
N ILE A 62 1.58 6.59 -7.90
CA ILE A 62 1.32 5.27 -8.50
C ILE A 62 -0.16 5.12 -8.84
N LEU A 63 -1.07 5.40 -7.90
CA LEU A 63 -2.51 5.24 -8.14
C LEU A 63 -3.03 6.15 -9.27
N PRO A 64 -2.73 7.47 -9.30
CA PRO A 64 -3.08 8.32 -10.43
C PRO A 64 -2.51 7.81 -11.76
N PHE A 65 -1.25 7.35 -11.76
CA PHE A 65 -0.63 6.76 -12.94
C PHE A 65 -1.42 5.54 -13.42
N LEU A 66 -1.74 4.58 -12.55
CA LEU A 66 -2.48 3.37 -12.91
C LEU A 66 -3.87 3.70 -13.48
N LYS A 67 -4.61 4.61 -12.84
CA LYS A 67 -5.94 5.04 -13.30
C LYS A 67 -5.91 5.61 -14.72
N ILE A 68 -4.96 6.51 -15.00
CA ILE A 68 -4.82 7.15 -16.33
C ILE A 68 -4.33 6.14 -17.39
N THR A 69 -3.42 5.26 -16.98
CA THR A 69 -2.74 4.30 -17.86
C THR A 69 -3.68 3.20 -18.32
N PHE A 70 -4.49 2.64 -17.41
CA PHE A 70 -5.36 1.50 -17.70
C PHE A 70 -6.81 1.88 -17.98
N ASP A 71 -7.24 3.10 -17.64
CA ASP A 71 -8.60 3.61 -17.90
C ASP A 71 -9.71 2.59 -17.53
N SER A 72 -9.62 2.05 -16.31
CA SER A 72 -10.57 1.05 -15.79
C SER A 72 -12.02 1.56 -15.71
N ASN A 73 -12.18 2.89 -15.78
CA ASN A 73 -13.43 3.61 -15.60
C ASN A 73 -13.89 4.27 -16.91
N PHE A 74 -13.49 3.70 -18.06
CA PHE A 74 -13.76 4.26 -19.41
C PHE A 74 -15.25 4.49 -19.71
N ASP A 75 -16.15 3.77 -19.04
CA ASP A 75 -17.60 3.81 -19.22
C ASP A 75 -18.33 4.57 -18.10
N PHE A 76 -17.59 5.30 -17.25
CA PHE A 76 -18.19 6.09 -16.17
C PHE A 76 -18.67 7.44 -16.70
N SER A 77 -19.87 7.85 -16.27
CA SER A 77 -20.29 9.25 -16.39
C SER A 77 -19.42 10.17 -15.51
N GLU A 78 -19.47 11.48 -15.74
CA GLU A 78 -18.72 12.43 -14.91
C GLU A 78 -19.18 12.38 -13.45
N GLU A 79 -20.47 12.16 -13.20
CA GLU A 79 -21.00 11.97 -11.85
C GLU A 79 -20.43 10.70 -11.18
N GLU A 80 -20.30 9.60 -11.92
CA GLU A 80 -19.70 8.36 -11.40
C GLU A 80 -18.21 8.51 -11.11
N LYS A 81 -17.48 9.28 -11.92
CA LYS A 81 -16.06 9.57 -11.65
C LYS A 81 -15.91 10.35 -10.35
N LEU A 82 -16.73 11.37 -10.14
CA LEU A 82 -16.75 12.14 -8.89
C LEU A 82 -17.12 11.27 -7.70
N GLU A 83 -18.14 10.42 -7.83
CA GLU A 83 -18.53 9.48 -6.77
C GLU A 83 -17.42 8.47 -6.47
N SER A 84 -16.74 7.97 -7.50
CA SER A 84 -15.59 7.07 -7.35
C SER A 84 -14.48 7.73 -6.55
N ASP A 85 -14.11 8.96 -6.90
CA ASP A 85 -13.05 9.68 -6.21
C ASP A 85 -13.42 9.97 -4.75
N LEU A 86 -14.70 10.26 -4.45
CA LEU A 86 -15.17 10.41 -3.07
C LEU A 86 -15.09 9.12 -2.25
N ILE A 87 -15.42 7.97 -2.85
CA ILE A 87 -15.31 6.66 -2.19
C ILE A 87 -13.85 6.32 -1.90
N GLU A 88 -12.95 6.57 -2.85
CA GLU A 88 -11.52 6.34 -2.67
C GLU A 88 -10.94 7.28 -1.61
N GLU A 89 -11.32 8.56 -1.63
CA GLU A 89 -10.92 9.54 -0.62
C GLU A 89 -11.40 9.15 0.78
N GLN A 90 -12.57 8.53 0.91
CA GLN A 90 -13.04 8.01 2.20
C GLN A 90 -12.10 6.92 2.75
N CYS A 91 -11.56 6.06 1.88
CA CYS A 91 -10.58 5.04 2.28
C CYS A 91 -9.26 5.68 2.70
N ILE A 92 -8.75 6.62 1.89
CA ILE A 92 -7.44 7.25 2.09
C ILE A 92 -7.44 8.20 3.30
N SER A 93 -8.53 8.96 3.51
CA SER A 93 -8.58 10.02 4.52
C SER A 93 -9.20 9.59 5.85
N LYS A 94 -9.88 8.44 5.92
CA LYS A 94 -10.51 7.94 7.16
C LYS A 94 -10.03 6.56 7.56
N LEU A 95 -10.04 5.62 6.61
CA LEU A 95 -9.68 4.24 6.91
C LEU A 95 -8.17 4.09 7.14
N HIS A 96 -7.36 4.55 6.19
CA HIS A 96 -5.90 4.45 6.29
C HIS A 96 -5.31 5.13 7.54
N PRO A 97 -5.73 6.34 7.95
CA PRO A 97 -5.26 6.98 9.17
C PRO A 97 -5.67 6.22 10.43
N ALA A 98 -6.88 5.63 10.46
CA ALA A 98 -7.32 4.80 11.57
C ALA A 98 -6.46 3.52 11.67
N THR A 99 -6.19 2.86 10.55
CA THR A 99 -5.29 1.70 10.48
C THR A 99 -3.88 2.06 10.92
N THR A 100 -3.39 3.21 10.46
CA THR A 100 -2.08 3.76 10.83
C THR A 100 -2.00 4.03 12.33
N TYR A 101 -3.04 4.62 12.93
CA TYR A 101 -3.12 4.80 14.37
C TYR A 101 -2.99 3.46 15.10
N ALA A 102 -3.82 2.47 14.74
CA ALA A 102 -3.82 1.17 15.39
C ALA A 102 -2.50 0.41 15.20
N LYS A 103 -1.87 0.54 14.03
CA LYS A 103 -0.56 -0.04 13.69
C LYS A 103 0.59 0.59 14.49
N TRP A 104 0.61 1.90 14.69
CA TRP A 104 1.76 2.59 15.31
C TRP A 104 1.57 2.95 16.79
N MET A 105 0.35 3.28 17.19
CA MET A 105 0.07 3.84 18.52
C MET A 105 -0.30 2.78 19.55
N GLU A 106 -1.10 1.79 19.17
CA GLU A 106 -1.55 0.76 20.11
C GLU A 106 -0.42 -0.16 20.58
N GLU A 107 -0.45 -0.51 21.85
CA GLU A 107 0.60 -1.31 22.49
C GLU A 107 0.49 -2.79 22.09
N ASP A 108 -0.74 -3.29 21.95
CA ASP A 108 -1.02 -4.70 21.64
C ASP A 108 -0.76 -5.08 20.18
N THR A 109 -0.56 -4.10 19.30
CA THR A 109 -0.29 -4.35 17.88
C THR A 109 1.20 -4.60 17.66
N SER A 110 1.54 -5.76 17.09
CA SER A 110 2.92 -6.13 16.76
C SER A 110 3.64 -5.06 15.94
N LYS A 111 4.85 -4.68 16.38
CA LYS A 111 5.72 -3.70 15.71
C LYS A 111 6.78 -4.34 14.82
N ASN A 112 6.61 -5.62 14.47
CA ASN A 112 7.55 -6.38 13.63
C ASN A 112 7.72 -5.78 12.23
N PHE A 113 6.79 -4.94 11.77
CA PHE A 113 6.89 -4.22 10.51
C PHE A 113 8.03 -3.16 10.49
N PHE A 114 8.51 -2.70 11.64
CA PHE A 114 9.53 -1.65 11.73
C PHE A 114 10.96 -2.18 11.95
N TYR A 115 11.09 -3.29 12.67
CA TYR A 115 12.41 -3.80 13.04
C TYR A 115 13.02 -4.65 11.93
N SER A 116 14.31 -4.44 11.65
CA SER A 116 14.99 -5.16 10.58
C SER A 116 15.03 -6.66 10.87
N ARG A 117 14.68 -7.47 9.87
CA ARG A 117 14.97 -8.91 9.91
C ARG A 117 16.48 -9.11 9.68
N GLY A 118 17.09 -9.99 10.46
CA GLY A 118 18.52 -10.26 10.37
C GLY A 118 18.99 -11.22 11.45
N ASN A 119 20.26 -11.66 11.35
CA ASN A 119 20.88 -12.51 12.37
C ASN A 119 20.81 -11.81 13.75
N PHE A 120 20.60 -12.59 14.81
CA PHE A 120 20.42 -12.14 16.18
C PHE A 120 21.46 -11.11 16.62
N PHE A 121 22.73 -11.33 16.30
CA PHE A 121 23.83 -10.40 16.60
C PHE A 121 23.66 -9.03 15.94
N TRP A 122 23.29 -9.00 14.66
CA TRP A 122 23.07 -7.74 13.92
C TRP A 122 21.83 -7.00 14.42
N ARG A 123 20.79 -7.72 14.84
CA ARG A 123 19.60 -7.13 15.46
C ARG A 123 19.98 -6.44 16.76
N LEU A 124 20.68 -7.14 17.66
CA LEU A 124 21.13 -6.60 18.95
C LEU A 124 21.95 -5.32 18.81
N LEU A 125 22.88 -5.28 17.85
CA LEU A 125 23.70 -4.09 17.58
C LEU A 125 22.85 -2.90 17.09
N LYS A 126 21.78 -3.15 16.35
CA LYS A 126 20.89 -2.11 15.79
C LYS A 126 19.76 -1.68 16.71
N LEU A 127 19.39 -2.50 17.70
CA LEU A 127 18.28 -2.23 18.63
C LEU A 127 18.25 -0.79 19.19
N PRO A 128 19.33 -0.20 19.71
CA PRO A 128 19.26 1.16 20.25
C PRO A 128 18.92 2.20 19.17
N PHE A 129 19.51 2.06 17.98
CA PHE A 129 19.26 2.95 16.85
C PHE A 129 17.85 2.77 16.28
N GLU A 130 17.40 1.52 16.16
CA GLU A 130 16.04 1.19 15.71
C GLU A 130 15.00 1.71 16.71
N LYS A 131 15.23 1.59 18.02
CA LYS A 131 14.33 2.13 19.03
C LYS A 131 14.22 3.66 18.97
N LEU A 132 15.34 4.35 18.80
CA LEU A 132 15.34 5.82 18.63
C LEU A 132 14.63 6.23 17.34
N SER A 133 14.90 5.53 16.24
CA SER A 133 14.24 5.76 14.95
C SER A 133 12.73 5.51 15.05
N PHE A 134 12.33 4.45 15.75
CA PHE A 134 10.92 4.14 15.99
C PHE A 134 10.22 5.23 16.79
N ILE A 135 10.84 5.74 17.86
CA ILE A 135 10.26 6.83 18.67
C ILE A 135 10.11 8.10 17.82
N LYS A 136 11.09 8.41 16.99
CA LYS A 136 11.04 9.56 16.08
C LYS A 136 9.92 9.41 15.05
N GLU A 137 9.83 8.25 14.41
CA GLU A 137 8.81 7.97 13.41
C GLU A 137 7.41 7.94 14.03
N LYS A 138 7.25 7.27 15.17
CA LYS A 138 6.00 7.29 15.94
C LYS A 138 5.57 8.72 16.29
N ARG A 139 6.50 9.62 16.63
CA ARG A 139 6.17 11.04 16.87
C ARG A 139 5.69 11.72 15.59
N HIS A 140 6.40 11.53 14.48
CA HIS A 140 6.02 12.10 13.18
C HIS A 140 4.63 11.63 12.75
N ILE A 141 4.37 10.31 12.80
CA ILE A 141 3.05 9.74 12.50
C ILE A 141 1.98 10.29 13.45
N ARG A 142 2.27 10.47 14.73
CA ARG A 142 1.32 11.08 15.68
C ARG A 142 0.97 12.51 15.29
N GLU A 143 1.96 13.32 14.92
CA GLU A 143 1.74 14.70 14.46
C GLU A 143 0.91 14.74 13.17
N TYR A 144 1.20 13.84 12.22
CA TYR A 144 0.42 13.67 11.00
C TYR A 144 -1.06 13.34 11.31
N LEU A 145 -1.31 12.33 12.15
CA LEU A 145 -2.66 11.90 12.53
C LEU A 145 -3.46 13.00 13.23
N VAL A 146 -2.82 13.76 14.12
CA VAL A 146 -3.48 14.87 14.82
C VAL A 146 -3.75 16.05 13.87
N ARG A 147 -2.75 16.48 13.10
CA ARG A 147 -2.85 17.70 12.28
C ARG A 147 -3.73 17.53 11.04
N GLN A 148 -3.64 16.39 10.37
CA GLN A 148 -4.33 16.18 9.10
C GLN A 148 -5.67 15.48 9.28
N HIS A 149 -5.78 14.58 10.26
CA HIS A 149 -6.95 13.69 10.41
C HIS A 149 -7.72 13.88 11.72
N ASN A 150 -7.26 14.76 12.61
CA ASN A 150 -7.85 15.00 13.92
C ASN A 150 -8.03 13.72 14.76
N ILE A 151 -7.07 12.78 14.66
CA ILE A 151 -7.05 11.54 15.44
C ILE A 151 -6.10 11.72 16.60
N VAL A 152 -6.64 11.93 17.80
CA VAL A 152 -5.84 12.14 19.03
C VAL A 152 -5.74 10.84 19.82
N ASN A 153 -6.82 10.06 19.86
CA ASN A 153 -6.94 8.87 20.68
C ASN A 153 -7.55 7.68 19.90
N LYS A 154 -7.55 6.51 20.56
CA LYS A 154 -8.05 5.24 20.01
C LYS A 154 -9.53 5.30 19.63
N ARG A 155 -10.36 6.01 20.40
CA ARG A 155 -11.79 6.19 20.11
C ARG A 155 -12.00 6.98 18.83
N ASP A 156 -11.22 8.04 18.61
CA ASP A 156 -11.33 8.86 17.38
C ASP A 156 -10.99 8.02 16.15
N ALA A 157 -9.91 7.24 16.22
CA ALA A 157 -9.48 6.36 15.12
C ALA A 157 -10.58 5.36 14.73
N TYR A 158 -11.14 4.64 15.70
CA TYR A 158 -12.17 3.64 15.41
C TYR A 158 -13.51 4.24 15.03
N TYR A 159 -13.86 5.40 15.57
CA TYR A 159 -15.06 6.11 15.13
C TYR A 159 -14.95 6.50 13.65
N GLN A 160 -13.78 6.96 13.20
CA GLN A 160 -13.55 7.26 11.78
C GLN A 160 -13.61 6.00 10.91
N ALA A 161 -13.00 4.89 11.35
CA ALA A 161 -13.08 3.61 10.64
C ALA A 161 -14.52 3.08 10.55
N GLU A 162 -15.27 3.07 11.67
CA GLU A 162 -16.67 2.63 11.70
C GLU A 162 -17.55 3.50 10.78
N LYS A 163 -17.35 4.81 10.77
CA LYS A 163 -18.08 5.70 9.84
C LYS A 163 -17.70 5.45 8.38
N ALA A 164 -16.45 5.14 8.09
CA ALA A 164 -16.02 4.75 6.75
C ALA A 164 -16.67 3.42 6.33
N HIS A 165 -16.67 2.40 7.20
CA HIS A 165 -17.38 1.14 6.93
C HIS A 165 -18.87 1.35 6.67
N GLU A 166 -19.53 2.18 7.48
CA GLU A 166 -20.95 2.51 7.31
C GLU A 166 -21.22 3.13 5.92
N ILE A 167 -20.44 4.13 5.54
CA ILE A 167 -20.58 4.82 4.25
C ILE A 167 -20.30 3.85 3.10
N LEU A 168 -19.21 3.08 3.17
CA LEU A 168 -18.85 2.10 2.15
C LEU A 168 -19.95 1.04 1.99
N SER A 169 -20.47 0.52 3.10
CA SER A 169 -21.57 -0.45 3.11
C SER A 169 -22.83 0.12 2.47
N GLN A 170 -23.21 1.36 2.80
CA GLN A 170 -24.36 2.04 2.20
C GLN A 170 -24.18 2.26 0.69
N LYS A 171 -22.97 2.65 0.25
CA LYS A 171 -22.65 2.88 -1.17
C LYS A 171 -22.62 1.60 -1.99
N LEU A 172 -22.13 0.51 -1.40
CA LEU A 172 -22.16 -0.82 -2.01
C LEU A 172 -23.59 -1.36 -2.08
N GLY A 173 -24.37 -1.23 -1.00
CA GLY A 173 -25.72 -1.78 -0.91
C GLY A 173 -25.71 -3.30 -1.15
N GLU A 174 -26.59 -3.77 -2.03
CA GLU A 174 -26.69 -5.18 -2.44
C GLU A 174 -25.89 -5.51 -3.70
N LYS A 175 -25.20 -4.52 -4.28
CA LYS A 175 -24.45 -4.69 -5.52
C LYS A 175 -23.23 -5.60 -5.33
N PRO A 176 -22.83 -6.38 -6.35
CA PRO A 176 -21.61 -7.17 -6.27
C PRO A 176 -20.36 -6.27 -6.18
N PHE A 177 -20.33 -5.16 -6.91
CA PHE A 177 -19.27 -4.13 -6.94
C PHE A 177 -19.87 -2.71 -6.83
N PHE A 178 -19.06 -1.71 -6.47
CA PHE A 178 -19.55 -0.36 -6.15
C PHE A 178 -20.33 0.30 -7.29
N PHE A 179 -19.91 0.09 -8.54
CA PHE A 179 -20.53 0.67 -9.72
C PHE A 179 -21.26 -0.37 -10.59
N SER A 180 -21.66 -1.51 -10.04
CA SER A 180 -22.51 -2.47 -10.76
C SER A 180 -23.86 -1.85 -11.13
N LYS A 181 -24.30 -2.05 -12.38
CA LYS A 181 -25.53 -1.46 -12.93
C LYS A 181 -26.22 -2.44 -13.87
N ALA A 182 -27.56 -2.44 -13.84
CA ALA A 182 -28.37 -3.26 -14.75
C ALA A 182 -28.03 -2.93 -16.22
N GLY A 183 -27.78 -3.97 -17.02
CA GLY A 183 -27.42 -3.82 -18.43
C GLY A 183 -25.94 -3.47 -18.68
N ARG A 184 -25.12 -3.38 -17.63
CA ARG A 184 -23.66 -3.25 -17.72
C ARG A 184 -23.00 -4.54 -17.25
N LYS A 185 -21.89 -4.92 -17.85
CA LYS A 185 -21.07 -6.01 -17.32
C LYS A 185 -20.54 -5.61 -15.96
N ASP A 186 -20.83 -6.42 -14.97
CA ASP A 186 -20.30 -6.26 -13.63
C ASP A 186 -18.85 -6.74 -13.63
N PHE A 187 -17.90 -5.90 -13.30
CA PHE A 187 -16.52 -6.30 -13.05
C PHE A 187 -15.83 -5.26 -12.16
N PRO A 188 -14.78 -5.64 -11.41
CA PRO A 188 -14.08 -4.70 -10.53
C PRO A 188 -13.52 -3.49 -11.29
N ARG A 189 -13.81 -2.30 -10.78
CA ARG A 189 -13.32 -1.01 -11.28
C ARG A 189 -12.20 -0.47 -10.39
N SER A 190 -11.64 0.69 -10.72
CA SER A 190 -10.55 1.26 -9.90
C SER A 190 -10.96 1.37 -8.43
N THR A 191 -12.20 1.82 -8.21
CA THR A 191 -12.76 2.03 -6.88
C THR A 191 -12.80 0.74 -6.09
N ASP A 192 -13.24 -0.36 -6.71
CA ASP A 192 -13.32 -1.67 -6.07
C ASP A 192 -11.92 -2.14 -5.64
N ILE A 193 -10.92 -1.95 -6.50
CA ILE A 193 -9.53 -2.33 -6.20
C ILE A 193 -8.98 -1.50 -5.03
N VAL A 194 -9.23 -0.19 -5.02
CA VAL A 194 -8.78 0.72 -3.95
C VAL A 194 -9.46 0.36 -2.63
N VAL A 195 -10.79 0.24 -2.62
CA VAL A 195 -11.57 -0.11 -1.41
C VAL A 195 -11.12 -1.46 -0.87
N TYR A 196 -10.97 -2.46 -1.74
CA TYR A 196 -10.48 -3.78 -1.37
C TYR A 196 -9.11 -3.71 -0.70
N ALA A 197 -8.15 -2.98 -1.29
CA ALA A 197 -6.80 -2.88 -0.78
C ALA A 197 -6.74 -2.24 0.62
N TYR A 198 -7.54 -1.20 0.88
CA TYR A 198 -7.57 -0.52 2.18
C TYR A 198 -8.34 -1.32 3.25
N LEU A 199 -9.44 -1.98 2.91
CA LEU A 199 -10.11 -2.90 3.85
C LEU A 199 -9.21 -4.09 4.21
N MET A 200 -8.48 -4.63 3.23
CA MET A 200 -7.48 -5.67 3.48
C MET A 200 -6.27 -5.15 4.26
N GLU A 201 -5.96 -3.85 4.19
CA GLU A 201 -4.94 -3.23 5.04
C GLU A 201 -5.31 -3.36 6.51
N GLU A 202 -6.56 -3.02 6.87
CA GLU A 202 -7.07 -3.19 8.23
C GLU A 202 -7.00 -4.65 8.66
N LEU A 203 -7.53 -5.55 7.84
CA LEU A 203 -7.60 -6.96 8.20
C LEU A 203 -6.21 -7.63 8.33
N ASN A 204 -5.21 -7.21 7.55
CA ASN A 204 -3.86 -7.75 7.65
C ASN A 204 -3.02 -7.09 8.74
N ASN A 205 -3.07 -5.76 8.87
CA ASN A 205 -2.20 -5.03 9.80
C ASN A 205 -2.75 -5.02 11.23
N ILE A 206 -4.07 -5.08 11.39
CA ILE A 206 -4.75 -5.02 12.69
C ILE A 206 -5.85 -6.07 12.83
N GLY A 207 -5.78 -7.15 12.05
CA GLY A 207 -6.75 -8.24 12.12
C GLY A 207 -6.94 -8.83 13.52
N ASN A 208 -5.96 -8.82 14.42
CA ASN A 208 -6.20 -9.33 15.79
C ASN A 208 -6.91 -8.33 16.71
N ASN A 209 -7.19 -7.12 16.24
CA ASN A 209 -7.90 -6.10 16.99
C ASN A 209 -9.41 -6.36 16.94
N VAL A 210 -9.98 -6.66 18.10
CA VAL A 210 -11.41 -6.95 18.27
C VAL A 210 -12.29 -5.83 17.72
N ASN A 211 -11.93 -4.56 17.95
CA ASN A 211 -12.79 -3.43 17.57
C ASN A 211 -12.96 -3.28 16.05
N VAL A 212 -11.90 -3.52 15.29
CA VAL A 212 -11.92 -3.37 13.82
C VAL A 212 -12.61 -4.56 13.18
N LYS A 213 -12.32 -5.78 13.65
CA LYS A 213 -13.04 -6.99 13.22
C LYS A 213 -14.53 -6.89 13.51
N ASP A 214 -14.90 -6.48 14.72
CA ASP A 214 -16.29 -6.36 15.13
C ASP A 214 -17.00 -5.25 14.35
N SER A 215 -16.31 -4.13 14.07
CA SER A 215 -16.86 -3.06 13.24
C SER A 215 -17.16 -3.55 11.82
N LEU A 216 -16.20 -4.20 11.15
CA LEU A 216 -16.41 -4.72 9.80
C LEU A 216 -17.42 -5.89 9.77
N ALA A 217 -17.45 -6.72 10.81
CA ALA A 217 -18.41 -7.83 10.97
C ALA A 217 -19.87 -7.38 10.94
N LYS A 218 -20.17 -6.14 11.34
CA LYS A 218 -21.53 -5.57 11.27
C LYS A 218 -22.04 -5.41 9.84
N TYR A 219 -21.14 -5.35 8.86
CA TYR A 219 -21.46 -5.05 7.46
C TYR A 219 -21.20 -6.28 6.58
N GLU A 220 -22.13 -7.24 6.62
CA GLU A 220 -22.01 -8.51 5.87
C GLU A 220 -21.82 -8.31 4.36
N ASN A 221 -22.39 -7.24 3.79
CA ASN A 221 -22.24 -6.92 2.37
C ASN A 221 -20.80 -6.55 2.00
N LEU A 222 -20.07 -5.84 2.87
CA LEU A 222 -18.64 -5.52 2.68
C LEU A 222 -17.79 -6.79 2.78
N ILE A 223 -18.09 -7.68 3.73
CA ILE A 223 -17.41 -8.98 3.82
C ILE A 223 -17.68 -9.81 2.56
N GLY A 224 -18.93 -9.80 2.07
CA GLY A 224 -19.30 -10.41 0.81
C GLY A 224 -18.50 -9.84 -0.37
N PHE A 225 -18.33 -8.52 -0.41
CA PHE A 225 -17.50 -7.84 -1.42
C PHE A 225 -16.03 -8.29 -1.38
N LEU A 226 -15.41 -8.33 -0.20
CA LEU A 226 -14.03 -8.79 -0.03
C LEU A 226 -13.84 -10.22 -0.56
N LYS A 227 -14.76 -11.13 -0.20
CA LYS A 227 -14.74 -12.52 -0.66
C LYS A 227 -14.95 -12.65 -2.17
N ARG A 228 -15.82 -11.82 -2.76
CA ARG A 228 -16.00 -11.76 -4.22
C ARG A 228 -14.73 -11.29 -4.92
N MET A 229 -14.09 -10.24 -4.42
CA MET A 229 -12.82 -9.75 -4.94
C MET A 229 -11.74 -10.83 -4.91
N ASP A 230 -11.55 -11.54 -3.79
CA ASP A 230 -10.62 -12.66 -3.70
C ASP A 230 -10.89 -13.76 -4.73
N ARG A 231 -12.16 -14.10 -4.95
CA ARG A 231 -12.53 -15.09 -5.96
C ARG A 231 -12.16 -14.62 -7.37
N VAL A 232 -12.40 -13.36 -7.70
CA VAL A 232 -11.98 -12.80 -9.00
C VAL A 232 -10.45 -12.84 -9.15
N ILE A 233 -9.71 -12.49 -8.10
CA ILE A 233 -8.23 -12.47 -8.08
C ILE A 233 -7.67 -13.89 -8.28
N SER A 234 -8.17 -14.89 -7.54
CA SER A 234 -7.70 -16.28 -7.68
C SER A 234 -7.99 -16.90 -9.04
N MET A 235 -9.14 -16.57 -9.64
CA MET A 235 -9.45 -17.03 -10.98
C MET A 235 -8.46 -16.49 -12.03
N LYS A 236 -7.79 -15.37 -11.74
CA LYS A 236 -6.71 -14.80 -12.55
C LYS A 236 -5.31 -15.27 -12.14
N GLY A 237 -5.22 -16.21 -11.20
CA GLY A 237 -3.95 -16.75 -10.72
C GLY A 237 -3.25 -15.89 -9.67
N GLY A 238 -3.93 -14.88 -9.12
CA GLY A 238 -3.42 -14.08 -8.02
C GLY A 238 -3.43 -14.86 -6.68
N GLU A 239 -2.55 -14.47 -5.77
CA GLU A 239 -2.46 -15.07 -4.43
C GLU A 239 -3.57 -14.54 -3.49
N ILE A 240 -4.38 -15.43 -2.91
CA ILE A 240 -5.37 -15.07 -1.87
C ILE A 240 -4.78 -15.29 -0.48
N ASN A 241 -5.02 -14.34 0.43
CA ASN A 241 -4.70 -14.49 1.85
C ASN A 241 -5.87 -15.09 2.67
N ASN A 242 -6.13 -16.38 2.49
CA ASN A 242 -7.30 -17.07 3.07
C ASN A 242 -7.35 -17.06 4.62
N SER A 243 -6.22 -16.86 5.29
CA SER A 243 -6.16 -16.84 6.77
C SER A 243 -6.96 -15.69 7.40
N VAL A 244 -7.18 -14.63 6.62
CA VAL A 244 -7.80 -13.38 7.08
C VAL A 244 -9.28 -13.58 7.43
N TYR A 245 -9.98 -14.51 6.77
CA TYR A 245 -11.41 -14.73 6.95
C TYR A 245 -11.79 -15.78 7.97
N SER A 246 -10.82 -16.35 8.69
CA SER A 246 -11.05 -17.44 9.66
C SER A 246 -12.07 -17.10 10.74
N CYS A 247 -12.35 -15.81 10.98
CA CYS A 247 -13.31 -15.32 11.96
C CYS A 247 -14.69 -14.91 11.40
N PHE A 248 -14.92 -14.93 10.08
CA PHE A 248 -16.17 -14.49 9.47
C PHE A 248 -16.96 -15.66 8.90
N ALA A 249 -18.27 -15.71 9.16
CA ALA A 249 -19.18 -16.70 8.58
C ALA A 249 -19.10 -16.71 7.03
N GLN A 250 -19.30 -17.87 6.41
CA GLN A 250 -19.29 -18.01 4.95
C GLN A 250 -20.59 -17.41 4.35
N PRO A 251 -20.53 -16.40 3.46
CA PRO A 251 -21.68 -15.94 2.71
C PRO A 251 -21.88 -16.79 1.43
N PRO A 252 -23.02 -16.62 0.74
CA PRO A 252 -23.42 -17.48 -0.38
C PRO A 252 -22.41 -17.44 -1.53
N GLN A 253 -22.20 -18.63 -2.07
CA GLN A 253 -21.39 -18.92 -3.24
C GLN A 253 -22.18 -18.54 -4.49
N ASP A 254 -21.77 -17.53 -5.25
CA ASP A 254 -21.92 -17.49 -6.71
C ASP A 254 -21.14 -16.29 -7.28
N CYS A 255 -19.95 -16.54 -7.83
CA CYS A 255 -19.32 -15.64 -8.79
C CYS A 255 -19.58 -16.21 -10.17
N GLN A 256 -20.25 -15.42 -11.01
CA GLN A 256 -20.50 -15.74 -12.40
C GLN A 256 -19.30 -15.28 -13.25
N GLU A 257 -19.05 -15.94 -14.38
CA GLU A 257 -17.97 -15.58 -15.32
C GLU A 257 -18.13 -14.14 -15.88
N GLU A 258 -19.29 -13.53 -15.70
CA GLU A 258 -19.54 -12.14 -16.09
C GLU A 258 -18.67 -11.13 -15.33
N TYR A 259 -18.04 -11.52 -14.21
CA TYR A 259 -17.25 -10.67 -13.31
C TYR A 259 -15.83 -10.33 -13.78
N PHE A 260 -15.39 -10.78 -14.96
CA PHE A 260 -14.05 -10.49 -15.45
C PHE A 260 -13.97 -9.20 -16.26
N PRO A 261 -12.96 -8.34 -16.00
CA PRO A 261 -12.73 -7.18 -16.85
C PRO A 261 -12.36 -7.64 -18.26
N PRO A 262 -12.75 -6.88 -19.30
CA PRO A 262 -12.24 -7.12 -20.65
C PRO A 262 -10.72 -6.97 -20.65
N LYS A 263 -10.01 -7.74 -21.48
CA LYS A 263 -8.56 -7.56 -21.67
C LYS A 263 -8.30 -6.13 -22.16
N ILE A 264 -7.70 -5.31 -21.30
CA ILE A 264 -7.32 -3.95 -21.65
C ILE A 264 -5.94 -4.03 -22.29
N TYR A 265 -5.90 -3.97 -23.61
CA TYR A 265 -4.63 -3.88 -24.33
C TYR A 265 -4.03 -2.51 -24.08
N PHE A 266 -2.97 -2.47 -23.28
CA PHE A 266 -2.14 -1.29 -23.15
C PHE A 266 -1.49 -1.02 -24.51
N ASN A 267 -2.00 -0.02 -25.22
CA ASN A 267 -1.47 0.34 -26.53
C ASN A 267 -1.19 1.84 -26.57
N VAL A 268 0.02 2.21 -26.13
CA VAL A 268 0.55 3.59 -26.21
C VAL A 268 0.47 4.16 -27.63
N SER A 269 0.55 3.31 -28.66
CA SER A 269 0.42 3.76 -30.05
C SER A 269 -1.01 4.16 -30.43
N LYS A 270 -2.03 3.65 -29.70
CA LYS A 270 -3.44 4.01 -29.92
C LYS A 270 -3.93 5.15 -29.02
N ARG A 271 -3.25 5.41 -27.89
CA ARG A 271 -3.57 6.50 -26.94
C ARG A 271 -2.31 7.23 -26.48
N PRO A 272 -1.58 7.94 -27.37
CA PRO A 272 -0.35 8.64 -27.00
C PRO A 272 -0.58 9.75 -25.95
N GLU A 273 -1.80 10.29 -25.86
CA GLU A 273 -2.19 11.28 -24.87
C GLU A 273 -2.10 10.74 -23.42
N THR A 274 -2.48 9.48 -23.16
CA THR A 274 -2.41 8.91 -21.80
C THR A 274 -0.97 8.77 -21.34
N PHE A 275 -0.02 8.53 -22.25
CA PHE A 275 1.40 8.52 -21.96
C PHE A 275 1.93 9.90 -21.53
N TRP A 276 1.52 10.98 -22.20
CA TRP A 276 1.92 12.33 -21.81
C TRP A 276 1.32 12.76 -20.46
N TYR A 277 0.07 12.39 -20.19
CA TYR A 277 -0.55 12.63 -18.88
C TYR A 277 0.10 11.79 -17.78
N ALA A 278 0.43 10.53 -18.04
CA ALA A 278 1.18 9.69 -17.12
C ALA A 278 2.57 10.29 -16.80
N LEU A 279 3.29 10.80 -17.81
CA LEU A 279 4.58 11.47 -17.61
C LEU A 279 4.49 12.75 -16.75
N LYS A 280 3.32 13.39 -16.66
CA LYS A 280 3.12 14.54 -15.76
C LYS A 280 3.30 14.16 -14.28
N TYR A 281 3.04 12.90 -13.93
CA TYR A 281 3.22 12.36 -12.58
C TYR A 281 4.60 11.75 -12.35
N GLN A 282 5.49 11.82 -13.35
CA GLN A 282 6.88 11.45 -13.17
C GLN A 282 7.47 12.32 -12.06
N SER A 283 8.01 11.70 -11.02
CA SER A 283 8.74 12.44 -10.00
C SER A 283 9.84 13.27 -10.69
N SER A 284 9.90 14.58 -10.40
CA SER A 284 10.78 15.55 -11.09
C SER A 284 12.29 15.26 -10.97
N GLN A 285 12.67 14.13 -10.35
CA GLN A 285 14.04 13.65 -10.29
C GLN A 285 14.43 12.98 -11.61
N LYS A 286 14.62 13.80 -12.65
CA LYS A 286 15.41 13.42 -13.83
C LYS A 286 16.73 12.81 -13.35
N LYS A 287 17.04 11.60 -13.83
CA LYS A 287 18.28 10.83 -13.62
C LYS A 287 19.47 11.69 -13.19
N LEU A 288 19.70 11.78 -11.88
CA LEU A 288 20.93 12.31 -11.29
C LEU A 288 21.99 11.21 -11.25
N HIS A 289 22.23 10.58 -12.42
CA HIS A 289 22.98 9.33 -12.52
C HIS A 289 24.33 9.44 -13.25
N GLU A 290 24.77 10.65 -13.63
CA GLU A 290 26.10 10.87 -14.20
C GLU A 290 27.13 11.48 -13.22
N GLU A 291 26.75 11.99 -12.04
CA GLU A 291 27.71 12.61 -11.09
C GLU A 291 28.08 11.77 -9.85
N LYS A 292 27.49 10.58 -9.67
CA LYS A 292 27.57 9.84 -8.38
C LYS A 292 28.78 8.92 -8.19
N SER A 293 29.71 8.80 -9.15
CA SER A 293 30.92 7.98 -8.97
C SER A 293 31.90 8.61 -7.97
N ILE A 294 32.05 9.93 -7.97
CA ILE A 294 33.03 10.65 -7.14
C ILE A 294 32.60 10.70 -5.66
N ASN A 295 31.30 10.82 -5.37
CA ASN A 295 30.82 10.94 -3.99
C ASN A 295 30.74 9.60 -3.24
N LYS A 296 30.66 8.46 -3.94
CA LYS A 296 30.56 7.14 -3.32
C LYS A 296 31.87 6.74 -2.62
N GLU A 297 33.00 7.09 -3.20
CA GLU A 297 34.33 6.79 -2.67
C GLU A 297 34.62 7.62 -1.40
N ILE A 298 34.22 8.90 -1.40
CA ILE A 298 34.34 9.79 -0.23
C ILE A 298 33.45 9.34 0.93
N PHE A 299 32.23 8.86 0.65
CA PHE A 299 31.29 8.42 1.68
C PHE A 299 31.73 7.10 2.33
N VAL A 300 32.21 6.13 1.53
CA VAL A 300 32.71 4.85 2.05
C VAL A 300 33.97 5.06 2.90
N ASN A 301 34.89 5.94 2.49
CA ASN A 301 36.07 6.27 3.29
C ASN A 301 35.72 6.97 4.61
N ARG A 302 34.73 7.87 4.63
CA ARG A 302 34.27 8.49 5.88
C ARG A 302 33.67 7.49 6.85
N TYR A 303 32.88 6.53 6.37
CA TYR A 303 32.23 5.53 7.21
C TYR A 303 33.22 4.53 7.82
N TRP A 304 34.24 4.13 7.05
CA TRP A 304 35.33 3.30 7.57
C TRP A 304 36.16 4.04 8.62
N ASN A 305 36.50 5.30 8.37
CA ASN A 305 37.32 6.09 9.31
C ASN A 305 36.58 6.37 10.63
N THR A 306 35.26 6.64 10.59
CA THR A 306 34.48 6.85 11.82
C THR A 306 34.18 5.54 12.56
N GLY A 307 33.90 4.45 11.84
CA GLY A 307 33.70 3.14 12.45
C GLY A 307 34.95 2.61 13.16
N VAL A 308 36.12 2.74 12.52
CA VAL A 308 37.40 2.33 13.12
C VAL A 308 37.74 3.18 14.35
N ALA A 309 37.54 4.50 14.27
CA ALA A 309 37.79 5.40 15.41
C ALA A 309 36.93 5.04 16.64
N LEU A 310 35.67 4.66 16.42
CA LEU A 310 34.74 4.32 17.50
C LEU A 310 35.08 2.98 18.17
N VAL A 311 35.56 2.01 17.39
CA VAL A 311 36.07 0.73 17.93
C VAL A 311 37.36 0.93 18.73
N PHE A 312 38.28 1.77 18.27
CA PHE A 312 39.50 2.11 19.03
C PHE A 312 39.18 2.85 20.33
N LEU A 313 38.21 3.76 20.33
CA LEU A 313 37.74 4.45 21.53
C LEU A 313 37.17 3.48 22.57
N LEU A 314 36.38 2.50 22.13
CA LEU A 314 35.84 1.45 23.02
C LEU A 314 36.95 0.58 23.61
N PHE A 315 37.99 0.25 22.83
CA PHE A 315 39.14 -0.51 23.33
C PHE A 315 40.01 0.28 24.32
N LEU A 316 40.16 1.59 24.12
CA LEU A 316 40.92 2.44 25.05
C LEU A 316 40.16 2.60 26.38
N VAL A 317 38.85 2.84 26.34
CA VAL A 317 38.02 2.94 27.55
C VAL A 317 37.96 1.61 28.32
N ALA A 318 38.01 0.47 27.62
CA ALA A 318 38.05 -0.86 28.25
C ALA A 318 39.43 -1.22 28.84
N ARG A 319 40.50 -0.55 28.43
CA ARG A 319 41.86 -0.77 28.95
C ARG A 319 42.10 -0.02 30.26
N ASP A 320 41.48 1.14 30.44
CA ASP A 320 41.61 1.95 31.66
C ASP A 320 40.68 1.49 32.81
N SER A 321 39.87 0.44 32.59
CA SER A 321 38.99 -0.16 33.61
C SER A 321 39.54 -1.45 34.25
N LYS A 322 40.83 -1.76 34.04
CA LYS A 322 41.61 -2.76 34.77
C LYS A 322 42.77 -2.09 35.47
#